data_AF-A0A967HMC8-F1
#
_entry.id   AF-A0A967HMC8-F1
#
_cell.length_a   1.000
_cell.length_b   1.000
_cell.length_c   1.000
_cell.angle_alpha   90.00
_cell.angle_beta   90.00
_cell.angle_gamma   90.00
#
_symmetry.space_group_name_H-M   'P 1'
#
loop_
_entity.id
_entity.type
_entity.pdbx_description
1 polymer ?
#
loop_
_entity_poly.entity_id
_entity_poly.type
_entity_poly.pdbx_seq_one_letter_code
_entity_poly.pdbx_strand_id
1 'polypeptide(L)'
;MLSGALARGGLPGPLLLHGAPGVGKQRLALWAAQLALCEAPGPDGPCDTCRHCRLATRLEHPDIHWYFPLARPKGVSGDRLRGALED
;
A
#
# COMPACT_ATOMS: atom_id res chain seq x y z
N MET A 1 -17.29 5.67 -5.25
CA MET A 1 -15.90 5.64 -5.78
C MET A 1 -14.91 5.67 -4.62
N LEU A 2 -13.77 4.99 -4.75
CA LEU A 2 -12.79 4.72 -3.67
C LEU A 2 -12.35 5.98 -2.90
N SER A 3 -12.07 7.08 -3.61
CA SER A 3 -11.70 8.37 -3.03
C SER A 3 -12.76 8.89 -2.05
N GLY A 4 -14.04 8.75 -2.40
CA GLY A 4 -15.14 9.16 -1.52
C GLY A 4 -15.30 8.27 -0.28
N ALA A 5 -14.88 7.00 -0.32
CA ALA A 5 -14.85 6.16 0.87
C ALA A 5 -13.73 6.60 1.82
N LEU A 6 -12.53 6.84 1.28
CA LEU A 6 -11.38 7.35 2.03
C LEU A 6 -11.66 8.73 2.67
N ALA A 7 -12.31 9.63 1.94
CA ALA A 7 -12.69 10.95 2.44
C ALA A 7 -13.66 10.91 3.64
N ARG A 8 -14.40 9.80 3.83
CA ARG A 8 -15.32 9.61 4.97
C ARG A 8 -14.64 8.99 6.20
N GLY A 9 -13.32 8.90 6.21
CA GLY A 9 -12.55 8.47 7.39
C GLY A 9 -12.25 6.98 7.47
N GLY A 10 -12.39 6.22 6.38
CA GLY A 10 -11.88 4.85 6.37
C GLY A 10 -12.31 4.00 5.18
N LEU A 11 -11.50 2.98 4.88
CA LEU A 11 -11.90 1.88 4.00
C LEU A 11 -12.76 0.90 4.80
N PRO A 12 -13.87 0.40 4.25
CA PRO A 12 -14.81 -0.49 4.96
C PRO A 12 -14.26 -1.89 5.29
N GLY A 13 -12.97 -2.17 5.04
CA GLY A 13 -12.34 -3.46 5.26
C GLY A 13 -11.12 -3.68 4.37
N PRO A 14 -10.60 -4.92 4.29
CA PRO A 14 -9.53 -5.26 3.35
C PRO A 14 -10.02 -5.11 1.90
N LEU A 15 -9.21 -4.43 1.07
CA LEU A 15 -9.53 -4.18 -0.34
C LEU A 15 -8.73 -5.15 -1.24
N LEU A 16 -9.44 -5.91 -2.07
CA LEU A 16 -8.84 -6.72 -3.12
C LEU A 16 -8.91 -5.98 -4.47
N LEU A 17 -7.74 -5.60 -5.00
CA LEU A 17 -7.64 -5.05 -6.35
C LEU A 17 -7.43 -6.19 -7.35
N HIS A 18 -8.41 -6.42 -8.22
CA HIS A 18 -8.37 -7.45 -9.25
C HIS A 18 -8.44 -6.85 -10.67
N GLY A 19 -7.78 -7.48 -11.62
CA GLY A 19 -7.74 -7.04 -13.02
C GLY A 19 -6.53 -7.60 -13.77
N ALA A 20 -6.48 -7.35 -15.07
CA ALA A 20 -5.42 -7.84 -15.96
C ALA A 20 -3.99 -7.46 -15.48
N PRO A 21 -2.95 -8.22 -15.84
CA PRO A 21 -1.57 -7.80 -15.65
C PRO A 21 -1.32 -6.41 -16.28
N GLY A 22 -0.53 -5.57 -15.60
CA GLY A 22 -0.20 -4.23 -16.12
C GLY A 22 -1.25 -3.13 -15.96
N VAL A 23 -2.49 -3.43 -15.55
CA VAL A 23 -3.58 -2.41 -15.39
C VAL A 23 -3.34 -1.37 -14.28
N GLY A 24 -2.20 -1.43 -13.57
CA GLY A 24 -1.87 -0.44 -12.54
C GLY A 24 -2.43 -0.72 -11.14
N LYS A 25 -2.78 -1.96 -10.80
CA LYS A 25 -3.31 -2.34 -9.47
C LYS A 25 -2.43 -1.87 -8.31
N GLN A 26 -1.12 -2.08 -8.41
CA GLN A 26 -0.16 -1.64 -7.39
C GLN A 26 -0.10 -0.12 -7.30
N ARG A 27 -0.15 0.59 -8.43
CA ARG A 27 -0.19 2.06 -8.46
C ARG A 27 -1.46 2.59 -7.80
N LEU A 28 -2.61 1.95 -8.04
CA LEU A 28 -3.88 2.30 -7.40
C LEU A 28 -3.83 2.07 -5.88
N ALA A 29 -3.25 0.95 -5.42
CA ALA A 29 -3.04 0.70 -3.99
C ALA A 29 -2.16 1.78 -3.35
N LEU A 30 -1.06 2.16 -4.01
CA LEU A 30 -0.18 3.20 -3.52
C LEU A 30 -0.85 4.57 -3.48
N TRP A 31 -1.62 4.91 -4.53
CA TRP A 31 -2.39 6.15 -4.58
C TRP A 31 -3.44 6.21 -3.45
N ALA A 32 -4.11 5.10 -3.15
CA ALA A 32 -5.05 5.03 -2.04
C ALA A 32 -4.37 5.21 -0.67
N ALA A 33 -3.20 4.60 -0.48
CA ALA A 33 -2.39 4.80 0.73
C ALA A 33 -1.90 6.25 0.85
N GLN A 34 -1.44 6.84 -0.26
CA GLN A 34 -1.05 8.25 -0.33
C GLN A 34 -2.21 9.18 0.03
N LEU A 35 -3.42 8.92 -0.50
CA LEU A 35 -4.62 9.67 -0.18
C LEU A 35 -5.01 9.56 1.29
N ALA A 36 -4.90 8.37 1.88
CA ALA A 36 -5.22 8.13 3.30
C ALA A 36 -4.30 8.90 4.26
N LEU A 37 -3.05 9.15 3.87
CA LEU A 37 -2.03 9.81 4.69
C LEU A 37 -1.84 11.29 4.33
N CYS A 38 -2.55 11.79 3.34
CA CYS A 38 -2.39 13.15 2.84
C CYS A 38 -2.88 14.19 3.86
N GLU A 39 -2.10 15.25 4.08
CA GLU A 39 -2.45 16.34 5.00
C GLU A 39 -3.63 17.20 4.49
N ALA A 40 -3.69 17.41 3.17
CA ALA A 40 -4.67 18.29 2.54
C ALA A 40 -5.20 17.65 1.23
N PRO A 41 -5.95 16.54 1.30
CA PRO A 41 -6.50 15.90 0.11
C PRO A 41 -7.48 16.83 -0.61
N GLY A 42 -7.38 16.88 -1.93
CA GLY A 42 -8.29 17.61 -2.81
C GLY A 42 -9.47 16.74 -3.29
N PRO A 43 -10.39 17.32 -4.07
CA PRO A 43 -11.54 16.59 -4.63
C PRO A 43 -11.11 15.42 -5.53
N ASP A 44 -9.97 15.54 -6.19
CA ASP A 44 -9.48 14.56 -7.17
C ASP A 44 -8.44 13.59 -6.60
N GLY A 45 -7.96 13.78 -5.37
CA GLY A 45 -6.95 12.91 -4.79
C GLY A 45 -5.97 13.57 -3.79
N PRO A 46 -4.81 12.95 -3.53
CA PRO A 46 -3.80 13.49 -2.64
C PRO A 46 -3.19 14.78 -3.22
N CYS A 47 -2.63 15.65 -2.37
CA CYS A 47 -2.06 16.93 -2.80
C CYS A 47 -0.70 16.85 -3.48
N ASP A 48 -0.08 15.67 -3.50
CA ASP A 48 1.25 15.35 -4.07
C ASP A 48 2.45 16.14 -3.50
N THR A 49 2.23 17.14 -2.65
CA THR A 49 3.23 18.12 -2.21
C THR A 49 3.53 18.08 -0.72
N CYS A 50 2.69 17.47 0.11
CA CYS A 50 2.96 17.35 1.54
C CYS A 50 4.07 16.31 1.84
N ARG A 51 4.58 16.30 3.08
CA ARG A 51 5.64 15.35 3.48
C ARG A 51 5.18 13.91 3.33
N HIS A 52 3.96 13.60 3.77
CA HIS A 52 3.40 12.25 3.69
C HIS A 52 3.24 11.78 2.23
N CYS A 53 2.78 12.65 1.34
CA CYS A 53 2.66 12.34 -0.09
C CYS A 53 4.02 12.01 -0.72
N ARG A 54 5.04 12.84 -0.47
CA ARG A 54 6.39 12.61 -1.01
C ARG A 54 6.98 11.28 -0.53
N LEU A 55 6.88 10.98 0.77
CA LEU A 55 7.34 9.72 1.33
C LEU A 55 6.57 8.52 0.77
N ALA A 56 5.24 8.65 0.61
CA ALA A 56 4.42 7.61 0.04
C ALA A 56 4.85 7.26 -1.39
N THR A 57 5.05 8.27 -2.25
CA THR A 57 5.47 8.02 -3.64
C THR A 57 6.83 7.34 -3.77
N ARG A 58 7.67 7.42 -2.73
CA ARG A 58 8.98 6.75 -2.65
C ARG A 58 8.94 5.40 -1.92
N LEU A 59 7.79 4.99 -1.41
CA LEU A 59 7.65 3.81 -0.53
C LEU A 59 8.49 3.91 0.76
N GLU A 60 8.71 5.12 1.26
CA GLU A 60 9.52 5.42 2.45
C GLU A 60 8.68 5.83 3.67
N HIS A 61 7.35 5.87 3.52
CA HIS A 61 6.47 6.31 4.58
C HIS A 61 6.38 5.25 5.69
N PRO A 62 6.59 5.60 6.98
CA PRO A 62 6.61 4.62 8.07
C PRO A 62 5.28 3.86 8.22
N ASP A 63 4.15 4.52 7.94
CA ASP A 63 2.82 3.89 8.01
C ASP A 63 2.42 3.13 6.73
N ILE A 64 3.28 3.07 5.71
CA ILE A 64 3.03 2.29 4.49
C ILE A 64 3.90 1.04 4.52
N HIS A 65 3.27 -0.09 4.81
CA HIS A 65 3.96 -1.37 4.85
C HIS A 65 3.75 -2.07 3.51
N TRP A 66 4.84 -2.21 2.74
CA TRP A 66 4.80 -2.82 1.42
C TRP A 66 5.41 -4.22 1.45
N TYR A 67 4.59 -5.23 1.20
CA TYR A 67 5.00 -6.64 1.25
C TYR A 67 5.20 -7.20 -0.15
N PHE A 68 6.30 -7.92 -0.33
CA PHE A 68 6.55 -8.70 -1.54
C PHE A 68 6.70 -10.18 -1.17
N PRO A 69 6.20 -11.09 -2.01
CA PRO A 69 6.43 -12.51 -1.78
C PRO A 69 7.93 -12.81 -1.96
N LEU A 70 8.55 -13.36 -0.92
CA LEU A 70 9.89 -13.93 -1.00
C LEU A 70 9.81 -15.39 -1.44
N ALA A 71 10.84 -15.85 -2.16
CA ALA A 71 10.94 -17.25 -2.53
C ALA A 71 11.08 -18.09 -1.25
N ARG A 72 10.19 -19.07 -1.07
CA ARG A 72 10.20 -19.91 0.13
C ARG A 72 11.46 -20.80 0.11
N PRO A 73 12.28 -20.78 1.18
CA PRO A 73 13.41 -21.70 1.31
C PRO A 73 12.92 -23.16 1.29
N LYS A 74 13.61 -24.03 0.55
CA LYS A 74 13.27 -25.46 0.48
C LYS A 74 13.50 -26.10 1.84
N GLY A 75 12.55 -26.93 2.30
CA GLY A 75 12.68 -27.71 3.53
C GLY A 75 12.37 -26.96 4.83
N VAL A 76 11.97 -25.68 4.76
CA VAL A 76 11.63 -24.88 5.95
C VAL A 76 10.12 -24.65 6.06
N SER A 77 9.54 -25.07 7.19
CA SER A 77 8.11 -24.95 7.52
C SER A 77 7.89 -24.50 8.96
N GLY A 78 6.69 -24.01 9.24
CA GLY A 78 6.29 -23.55 10.57
C GLY A 78 7.11 -22.36 11.05
N ASP A 79 7.34 -22.30 12.36
CA ASP A 79 7.98 -21.18 13.06
C ASP A 79 9.41 -20.87 12.58
N ARG A 80 10.07 -21.82 11.90
CA ARG A 80 11.41 -21.64 11.32
C ARG A 80 11.43 -20.81 10.04
N LEU A 81 10.27 -20.57 9.42
CA LEU A 81 10.19 -19.79 8.18
C LEU A 81 10.63 -18.35 8.38
N ARG A 82 10.37 -17.75 9.55
CA ARG A 82 10.74 -16.35 9.82
C ARG A 82 12.25 -16.16 9.80
N GLY A 83 13.00 -16.96 10.55
CA GLY A 83 14.47 -16.89 10.57
C GLY A 83 15.08 -17.16 9.19
N ALA A 84 14.55 -18.15 8.46
CA ALA A 84 15.05 -18.46 7.12
C ALA A 84 14.71 -17.42 6.03
N LEU A 85 13.87 -16.43 6.32
CA LEU A 85 13.58 -15.29 5.44
C LEU A 85 14.35 -14.03 5.85
N GLU A 86 14.94 -14.02 7.05
CA GLU A 86 15.74 -12.91 7.61
C GLU A 86 17.25 -13.05 7.30
N ASP A 87 17.68 -14.24 6.86
CA ASP A 87 19.04 -14.57 6.34
C ASP A 87 19.14 -14.37 4.82
#